data_AF-A0A923CUF9-F1
#
_entry.id   AF-A0A923CUF9-F1
#
_cell.length_a   1.000
_cell.length_b   1.000
_cell.length_c   1.000
_cell.angle_alpha   90.00
_cell.angle_beta   90.00
_cell.angle_gamma   90.00
#
_symmetry.space_group_name_H-M   'P 1'
#
loop_
_entity.id
_entity.type
_entity.pdbx_description
1 polymer ?
#
loop_
_entity_poly.entity_id
_entity_poly.type
_entity_poly.pdbx_seq_one_letter_code
_entity_poly.pdbx_strand_id
1 'polypeptide(L)' 'MKMKRDIKPAVGKLGILTPGMGAVATTFAAGVLAVNKGIGRPIGSLTQMGTIRLGKRTEKRVPMIKDFIPLTTLKDL' A
#
# COMPACT_ATOMS: atom_id res chain seq x y z
N MET A 1 -22.68 20.59 -1.11
CA MET A 1 -21.89 19.48 -1.70
C MET A 1 -20.45 19.63 -1.20
N LYS A 2 -19.88 18.63 -0.51
CA LYS A 2 -18.44 18.67 -0.18
C LYS A 2 -17.65 18.57 -1.48
N MET A 3 -16.74 19.52 -1.71
CA MET A 3 -15.77 19.44 -2.82
C MET A 3 -15.13 18.06 -2.83
N LYS A 4 -15.23 17.38 -3.96
CA LYS A 4 -14.52 16.12 -4.22
C LYS A 4 -13.04 16.49 -4.20
N ARG A 5 -12.34 16.14 -3.11
CA ARG A 5 -10.89 16.37 -3.02
C ARG A 5 -10.24 15.55 -4.12
N ASP A 6 -9.61 16.22 -5.06
CA ASP A 6 -8.83 15.57 -6.11
C ASP A 6 -7.53 15.05 -5.48
N ILE A 7 -7.45 13.71 -5.32
CA ILE A 7 -6.27 13.06 -4.75
C ILE A 7 -5.37 12.71 -5.92
N LYS A 8 -4.31 13.49 -6.10
CA LYS A 8 -3.33 13.23 -7.15
C LYS A 8 -2.62 11.89 -6.91
N PRO A 9 -2.33 11.13 -7.96
CA PRO A 9 -1.59 9.89 -7.84
C PRO A 9 -0.14 10.15 -7.43
N ALA A 10 0.45 9.20 -6.70
CA ALA A 10 1.88 9.19 -6.47
C ALA A 10 2.62 8.90 -7.78
N VAL A 11 3.62 9.72 -8.12
CA VAL A 11 4.44 9.58 -9.33
C VAL A 11 5.91 9.51 -8.96
N GLY A 12 6.67 8.65 -9.63
CA GLY A 12 8.10 8.44 -9.37
C GLY A 12 8.38 7.51 -8.20
N LYS A 13 9.67 7.41 -7.83
CA LYS A 13 10.14 6.56 -6.72
C LYS A 13 9.91 7.24 -5.37
N LEU A 14 9.55 6.46 -4.36
CA LEU A 14 9.36 6.91 -2.99
C LEU A 14 10.62 6.63 -2.16
N GLY A 15 11.30 7.69 -1.71
CA GLY A 15 12.41 7.55 -0.76
C GLY A 15 11.89 7.28 0.66
N ILE A 16 12.38 6.23 1.31
CA ILE A 16 12.08 5.90 2.71
C ILE A 16 13.37 5.94 3.53
N LEU A 17 13.47 6.87 4.47
CA LEU A 17 14.60 6.98 5.39
C LEU A 17 14.24 6.35 6.73
N THR A 18 14.86 5.22 7.06
CA THR A 18 14.69 4.55 8.35
C THR A 18 15.82 4.95 9.31
N PRO A 19 15.53 5.52 10.49
CA PRO A 19 16.58 5.79 11.48
C PRO A 19 17.07 4.48 12.09
N GLY A 20 18.29 4.08 11.71
CA GLY A 20 18.92 2.85 12.16
C GLY A 20 18.58 1.61 11.31
N MET A 21 19.44 0.60 11.40
CA MET A 21 19.37 -0.66 10.61
C MET A 21 19.11 -1.88 11.50
N GLY A 22 18.12 -1.78 12.39
CA GLY A 22 17.69 -2.88 13.26
C GLY A 22 16.74 -3.87 12.58
N ALA A 23 16.25 -4.85 13.35
CA ALA A 23 15.43 -5.95 12.84
C ALA A 23 14.22 -5.52 12.00
N VAL A 24 13.55 -4.43 12.37
CA VAL A 24 12.37 -3.93 11.63
C VAL A 24 12.78 -3.32 10.29
N ALA A 25 13.81 -2.48 10.26
CA ALA A 25 14.27 -1.82 9.04
C ALA A 25 14.81 -2.83 8.02
N THR A 26 15.61 -3.80 8.47
CA THR A 26 16.15 -4.85 7.60
C THR A 26 15.08 -5.80 7.09
N THR A 27 14.11 -6.18 7.94
CA THR A 27 12.98 -7.02 7.52
C THR A 27 12.07 -6.29 6.54
N PHE A 28 11.83 -5.00 6.76
CA PHE A 28 11.10 -4.16 5.81
C PHE A 28 11.78 -4.17 4.44
N ALA A 29 13.08 -3.84 4.38
CA ALA A 29 13.83 -3.80 3.13
C ALA A 29 13.87 -5.18 2.43
N ALA A 30 14.17 -6.24 3.17
CA ALA A 30 14.20 -7.60 2.64
C ALA A 30 12.82 -8.05 2.12
N GLY A 31 11.75 -7.71 2.84
CA GLY A 31 10.37 -8.02 2.45
C GLY A 31 9.96 -7.31 1.17
N VAL A 32 10.25 -6.01 1.04
CA VAL A 32 10.00 -5.25 -0.20
C VAL A 32 10.76 -5.86 -1.36
N LEU A 33 12.06 -6.15 -1.19
CA LEU A 33 12.88 -6.78 -2.23
C LEU A 33 12.37 -8.16 -2.64
N ALA A 34 11.93 -8.99 -1.68
CA ALA A 34 11.39 -10.32 -1.96
C ALA A 34 10.08 -10.26 -2.76
N VAL A 35 9.18 -9.33 -2.41
CA VAL A 35 7.93 -9.10 -3.15
C VAL A 35 8.23 -8.58 -4.55
N ASN A 36 9.14 -7.62 -4.69
CA ASN A 36 9.53 -7.06 -6.00
C ASN A 36 10.19 -8.10 -6.92
N LYS A 37 10.89 -9.09 -6.35
CA LYS A 37 11.46 -10.23 -7.08
C LYS A 37 10.46 -11.35 -7.36
N GLY A 38 9.22 -11.25 -6.89
CA GLY A 38 8.19 -12.29 -7.06
C GLY A 38 8.42 -13.56 -6.23
N ILE A 39 9.36 -13.53 -5.27
CA ILE A 39 9.67 -14.69 -4.41
C ILE A 39 8.99 -14.60 -3.04
N GLY A 40 8.21 -13.54 -2.80
CA GLY A 40 7.47 -13.31 -1.57
C GLY A 40 6.12 -12.64 -1.83
N ARG A 41 5.23 -12.70 -0.85
CA ARG A 41 3.94 -12.00 -0.86
C ARG A 41 3.87 -11.03 0.34
N PRO A 42 3.24 -9.85 0.20
CA PRO A 42 3.17 -8.84 1.27
C PRO A 42 2.12 -9.20 2.34
N ILE A 43 2.22 -10.41 2.91
CA ILE A 43 1.26 -10.95 3.88
C ILE A 43 1.24 -10.07 5.13
N GLY A 44 0.03 -9.75 5.61
CA GLY A 44 -0.19 -8.84 6.74
C GLY A 44 -0.19 -7.35 6.37
N SER A 45 0.17 -6.98 5.13
CA SER A 45 0.08 -5.59 4.69
C SER A 45 -1.37 -5.19 4.42
N LEU A 46 -1.92 -4.32 5.28
CA LEU A 46 -3.28 -3.82 5.15
C LEU A 46 -3.49 -3.08 3.82
N THR A 47 -2.54 -2.26 3.38
CA THR A 47 -2.71 -1.47 2.15
C THR A 47 -2.64 -2.34 0.90
N GLN A 48 -1.83 -3.41 0.90
CA GLN A 48 -1.62 -4.26 -0.26
C GLN A 48 -2.61 -5.43 -0.38
N MET A 49 -3.16 -5.89 0.75
CA MET A 49 -4.02 -7.09 0.81
C MET A 49 -5.38 -6.84 1.46
N GLY A 50 -5.56 -5.73 2.16
CA GLY A 50 -6.81 -5.39 2.83
C GLY A 50 -7.86 -4.81 1.90
N THR A 51 -9.10 -4.82 2.39
CA THR A 51 -10.27 -4.24 1.71
C THR A 51 -10.89 -3.13 2.53
N ILE A 52 -11.52 -2.16 1.88
CA ILE A 52 -12.25 -1.07 2.53
C ILE A 52 -13.74 -1.16 2.22
N ARG A 53 -14.59 -1.05 3.25
CA ARG A 53 -16.04 -1.00 3.05
C ARG A 53 -16.47 0.42 2.70
N LEU A 54 -17.24 0.55 1.62
CA LEU A 54 -17.81 1.81 1.16
C LEU A 54 -19.33 1.76 1.30
N GLY A 55 -19.94 2.89 1.71
CA GLY A 55 -21.40 3.02 1.79
C GLY A 55 -22.06 2.19 2.91
N LYS A 56 -23.36 1.92 2.75
CA LYS A 56 -24.15 1.14 3.71
C LYS A 56 -23.73 -0.34 3.69
N ARG A 57 -23.94 -1.06 4.80
CA ARG A 57 -23.60 -2.50 4.91
C ARG A 57 -24.33 -3.36 3.87
N THR A 58 -25.52 -2.94 3.45
CA THR A 58 -26.36 -3.64 2.48
C THR A 58 -25.82 -3.56 1.04
N GLU A 59 -24.98 -2.58 0.73
CA GLU A 59 -24.44 -2.37 -0.62
C GLU A 59 -23.33 -3.37 -0.97
N LYS A 60 -22.78 -4.10 0.02
CA LYS A 60 -21.70 -5.11 -0.16
C LYS A 60 -20.48 -4.60 -0.97
N ARG A 61 -20.21 -3.30 -0.95
CA ARG A 61 -19.08 -2.67 -1.66
C ARG A 61 -17.81 -2.73 -0.79
N VAL A 62 -16.94 -3.69 -1.10
CA VAL A 62 -15.73 -3.98 -0.31
C VAL A 62 -14.50 -4.18 -1.24
N PRO A 63 -14.09 -3.17 -2.02
CA PRO A 63 -12.91 -3.27 -2.90
C PRO A 63 -11.61 -3.40 -2.09
N MET A 64 -10.54 -3.89 -2.76
CA MET A 64 -9.19 -3.80 -2.21
C MET A 64 -8.75 -2.35 -2.06
N ILE A 65 -8.01 -2.05 -1.00
CA ILE A 65 -7.55 -0.68 -0.69
C ILE A 65 -6.66 -0.14 -1.83
N LYS A 66 -5.69 -0.94 -2.28
CA LYS A 66 -4.77 -0.58 -3.38
C LYS A 66 -5.46 -0.34 -4.74
N ASP A 67 -6.63 -0.92 -4.97
CA ASP A 67 -7.37 -0.76 -6.23
C ASP A 67 -8.34 0.42 -6.16
N PHE A 68 -8.64 0.91 -4.95
CA PHE A 68 -9.60 2.00 -4.74
C PHE A 68 -8.93 3.38 -4.69
N ILE A 69 -7.69 3.48 -4.21
CA ILE A 69 -6.95 4.73 -4.01
C ILE A 69 -5.60 4.64 -4.75
N PRO A 70 -5.14 5.72 -5.41
CA PRO A 70 -3.87 5.70 -6.13
C PRO A 70 -2.67 5.71 -5.16
N LEU A 71 -2.33 4.53 -4.64
CA LEU A 71 -1.16 4.30 -3.77
C LEU A 71 0.07 3.96 -4.59
N THR A 72 1.25 4.35 -4.10
CA THR A 72 2.55 3.90 -4.64
C THR A 72 2.65 2.37 -4.59
N THR A 73 3.20 1.79 -5.65
CA THR A 73 3.43 0.34 -5.71
C THR A 73 4.69 -0.04 -4.93
N LEU A 74 4.77 -1.27 -4.40
CA LEU A 74 5.99 -1.75 -3.72
C LEU A 74 7.24 -1.73 -4.62
N LYS A 75 7.08 -1.72 -5.95
CA LYS A 75 8.18 -1.62 -6.92
C LYS A 75 8.81 -0.24 -6.98
N ASP A 76 8.05 0.78 -6.58
CA ASP A 76 8.49 2.17 -6.55
C ASP A 76 9.05 2.59 -5.18
N LEU A 77 9.03 1.68 -4.19
CA LEU A 77 9.76 1.79 -2.93
C LEU A 77 11.20 1.28 -3.13
#